data_AF-A0A7J7WEP4-F1
#
_entry.id   AF-A0A7J7WEP4-F1
#
_cell.length_a   1.000
_cell.length_b   1.000
_cell.length_c   1.000
_cell.angle_alpha   90.00
_cell.angle_beta   90.00
_cell.angle_gamma   90.00
#
_symmetry.space_group_name_H-M   'P 1'
#
loop_
_entity.id
_entity.type
_entity.pdbx_description
1 polymer ?
#
loop_
_entity_poly.entity_id
_entity_poly.type
_entity_poly.pdbx_seq_one_letter_code
_entity_poly.pdbx_strand_id
1 'polypeptide(L)'
;MDDIYKAAVEQLTEEQKNEFKAAFDIFVLGAEDGCISTKELGKVMRMLGQNPTPEELQEMIDEVDEDGSGTVDFEEFLVMMVRCMKDDSKGKSEEELSDLFRMFDK
;
A
#
# COMPACT_ATOMS: atom_id res chain seq x y z
N MET A 1 -9.19 7.50 -8.04
CA MET A 1 -8.26 7.61 -6.91
C MET A 1 -8.14 9.06 -6.48
N ASP A 2 -8.13 9.36 -5.19
CA ASP A 2 -7.93 10.74 -4.70
C ASP A 2 -6.50 11.22 -4.99
N ASP A 3 -6.36 12.40 -5.62
CA ASP A 3 -5.08 13.04 -5.98
C ASP A 3 -4.10 13.15 -4.80
N ILE A 4 -4.62 13.14 -3.56
CA ILE A 4 -3.84 13.26 -2.33
C ILE A 4 -2.91 12.06 -2.07
N TYR A 5 -3.24 10.87 -2.57
CA TYR A 5 -2.39 9.70 -2.36
C TYR A 5 -1.29 9.60 -3.41
N LYS A 6 -1.56 10.02 -4.66
CA LYS A 6 -0.52 10.14 -5.69
C LYS A 6 0.53 11.18 -5.30
N ALA A 7 0.09 12.35 -4.84
CA ALA A 7 1.01 13.39 -4.36
C ALA A 7 1.85 12.94 -3.14
N ALA A 8 1.32 12.04 -2.30
CA ALA A 8 2.06 11.48 -1.19
C ALA A 8 3.10 10.43 -1.62
N VAL A 9 2.77 9.61 -2.62
CA VAL A 9 3.74 8.67 -3.24
C VAL A 9 4.88 9.43 -3.91
N GLU A 10 4.60 10.56 -4.57
CA GLU A 10 5.62 11.41 -5.19
C GLU A 10 6.61 12.02 -4.18
N GLN A 11 6.16 12.26 -2.94
CA GLN A 11 6.97 12.81 -1.86
C GLN A 11 7.79 11.76 -1.09
N LEU A 12 7.62 10.47 -1.39
CA LEU A 12 8.43 9.42 -0.78
C LEU A 12 9.90 9.57 -1.19
N THR A 13 10.81 9.42 -0.21
CA THR A 13 12.23 9.40 -0.48
C THR A 13 12.63 8.13 -1.21
N GLU A 14 13.77 8.15 -1.90
CA GLU A 14 14.32 6.96 -2.57
C GLU A 14 14.59 5.82 -1.57
N GLU A 15 14.96 6.14 -0.33
CA GLU A 15 15.13 5.14 0.73
C GLU A 15 13.79 4.48 1.09
N GLN A 16 12.72 5.26 1.28
CA GLN A 16 11.38 4.72 1.55
C GLN A 16 10.85 3.88 0.38
N LYS A 17 11.01 4.37 -0.86
CA LYS A 17 10.65 3.61 -2.06
C LYS A 17 11.42 2.30 -2.16
N ASN A 18 12.71 2.29 -1.79
CA ASN A 18 13.52 1.07 -1.75
C ASN A 18 13.06 0.10 -0.66
N GLU A 19 12.67 0.58 0.52
CA GLU A 19 12.09 -0.26 1.57
C GLU A 19 10.75 -0.87 1.11
N PHE A 20 9.87 -0.07 0.52
CA PHE A 20 8.62 -0.57 -0.05
C PHE A 20 8.86 -1.52 -1.21
N LYS A 21 9.88 -1.28 -2.03
CA LYS A 21 10.25 -2.20 -3.11
C LYS A 21 10.74 -3.54 -2.56
N ALA A 22 11.58 -3.53 -1.53
CA ALA A 22 12.00 -4.76 -0.87
C ALA A 22 10.82 -5.52 -0.25
N ALA A 23 9.85 -4.80 0.32
CA ALA A 23 8.61 -5.42 0.80
C ALA A 23 7.82 -6.02 -0.37
N PHE A 24 7.57 -5.26 -1.44
CA PHE A 24 6.88 -5.70 -2.65
C PHE A 24 7.49 -6.98 -3.24
N ASP A 25 8.82 -7.02 -3.36
CA ASP A 25 9.57 -8.18 -3.85
C ASP A 25 9.32 -9.44 -3.00
N ILE A 26 9.04 -9.29 -1.70
CA ILE A 26 8.66 -10.40 -0.82
C ILE A 26 7.23 -10.88 -1.11
N PHE A 27 6.29 -9.98 -1.40
CA PHE A 27 4.93 -10.35 -1.81
C PHE A 27 4.96 -11.13 -3.13
N VAL A 28 5.73 -10.66 -4.11
CA VAL A 28 5.76 -11.23 -5.47
C VAL A 28 6.81 -12.33 -5.68
N LEU A 29 7.52 -12.78 -4.63
CA LEU A 29 8.59 -13.80 -4.70
C LEU A 29 8.16 -15.14 -5.33
N GLY A 30 6.86 -15.36 -5.52
CA GLY A 30 6.30 -16.54 -6.21
C GLY A 30 5.19 -16.21 -7.21
N ALA A 31 4.99 -14.93 -7.54
CA ALA A 31 4.00 -14.51 -8.53
C ALA A 31 4.53 -14.76 -9.95
N GLU A 32 3.66 -15.24 -10.84
CA GLU A 32 4.04 -15.52 -12.24
C GLU A 32 4.07 -14.25 -13.10
N ASP A 33 3.29 -13.24 -12.72
CA ASP A 33 3.12 -11.95 -13.41
C ASP A 33 3.89 -10.81 -12.74
N GLY A 34 4.52 -11.07 -11.59
CA GLY A 34 5.22 -10.04 -10.80
C GLY A 34 4.28 -9.03 -10.15
N CYS A 35 2.99 -9.35 -10.03
CA CYS A 35 1.98 -8.52 -9.38
C CYS A 35 1.47 -9.20 -8.10
N ILE A 36 0.85 -8.45 -7.22
CA ILE A 36 0.29 -8.98 -5.98
C ILE A 36 -1.17 -9.34 -6.24
N SER A 37 -1.50 -10.63 -6.25
CA SER A 37 -2.91 -11.06 -6.21
C SER A 37 -3.37 -11.26 -4.77
N THR A 38 -4.66 -11.54 -4.59
CA THR A 38 -5.24 -11.87 -3.27
C THR A 38 -4.50 -13.02 -2.58
N LYS A 39 -3.89 -13.93 -3.34
CA LYS A 39 -3.10 -15.06 -2.83
C LYS A 39 -1.79 -14.59 -2.19
N GLU A 40 -1.02 -13.76 -2.89
CA GLU A 40 0.25 -13.21 -2.43
C GLU A 40 0.03 -12.30 -1.22
N LEU A 41 -0.97 -11.42 -1.30
CA LEU A 41 -1.36 -10.54 -0.20
C LEU A 41 -1.74 -11.35 1.06
N GLY A 42 -2.61 -12.35 0.90
CA GLY A 42 -3.04 -13.22 2.00
C GLY A 42 -1.91 -14.03 2.61
N LYS A 43 -0.94 -14.49 1.80
CA LYS A 43 0.24 -15.20 2.30
C LYS A 43 1.07 -14.31 3.24
N VAL A 44 1.35 -13.08 2.84
CA VAL A 44 2.15 -12.17 3.66
C VAL A 44 1.38 -11.69 4.89
N MET A 45 0.08 -11.37 4.78
CA MET A 45 -0.76 -11.01 5.92
C MET A 45 -0.76 -12.11 7.00
N ARG A 46 -0.83 -13.38 6.59
CA ARG A 46 -0.68 -14.53 7.49
C ARG A 46 0.70 -14.68 8.09
N MET A 47 1.75 -14.35 7.35
CA MET A 47 3.12 -14.31 7.90
C MET A 47 3.30 -13.21 8.96
N LEU A 48 2.56 -12.10 8.83
CA LEU A 48 2.50 -11.02 9.81
C LEU A 48 1.56 -11.32 10.99
N GLY A 49 0.94 -12.50 11.03
CA GLY A 49 0.05 -12.94 12.11
C GLY A 49 -1.39 -12.45 11.98
N GLN A 50 -1.75 -11.79 10.88
CA GLN A 50 -3.14 -11.47 10.56
C GLN A 50 -3.80 -12.63 9.81
N ASN A 51 -5.14 -12.73 9.84
CA ASN A 51 -5.83 -13.77 9.09
C ASN A 51 -7.06 -13.21 8.37
N PRO A 52 -6.85 -12.36 7.35
CA PRO A 52 -7.93 -11.77 6.58
C PRO A 52 -8.67 -12.85 5.78
N THR A 53 -9.95 -12.61 5.59
CA THR A 53 -10.83 -13.40 4.72
C THR A 53 -10.54 -13.10 3.24
N PRO A 54 -10.90 -14.01 2.32
CA PRO A 54 -10.77 -13.74 0.89
C PRO A 54 -11.53 -12.49 0.43
N GLU A 55 -12.66 -12.18 1.07
CA GLU A 55 -13.46 -10.99 0.80
C GLU A 55 -12.69 -9.72 1.21
N GLU A 56 -12.15 -9.68 2.43
CA GLU A 56 -11.31 -8.55 2.88
C GLU A 56 -10.08 -8.36 1.98
N LEU A 57 -9.43 -9.45 1.56
CA LEU A 57 -8.30 -9.38 0.64
C LEU A 57 -8.69 -8.82 -0.72
N GLN A 58 -9.87 -9.18 -1.23
CA GLN A 58 -10.38 -8.67 -2.49
C GLN A 58 -10.72 -7.18 -2.36
N GLU A 59 -11.39 -6.78 -1.28
CA GLU A 59 -11.69 -5.37 -1.00
C GLU A 59 -10.41 -4.52 -0.95
N MET A 60 -9.35 -5.02 -0.30
CA MET A 60 -8.06 -4.32 -0.26
C MET A 60 -7.42 -4.13 -1.64
N ILE A 61 -7.61 -5.09 -2.56
CA ILE A 61 -7.13 -4.97 -3.94
C ILE A 61 -8.01 -4.01 -4.73
N ASP A 62 -9.33 -4.20 -4.69
CA ASP A 62 -10.30 -3.38 -5.42
C ASP A 62 -10.22 -1.89 -5.04
N GLU A 63 -9.75 -1.57 -3.83
CA GLU A 63 -9.54 -0.19 -3.37
C GLU A 63 -8.36 0.53 -4.06
N VAL A 64 -7.40 -0.22 -4.61
CA VAL A 64 -6.17 0.33 -5.21
C VAL A 64 -5.96 -0.05 -6.67
N ASP A 65 -6.66 -1.07 -7.15
CA ASP A 65 -6.70 -1.53 -8.55
C ASP A 65 -7.41 -0.49 -9.43
N GLU A 66 -6.63 0.46 -9.97
CA GLU A 66 -7.16 1.53 -10.83
C GLU A 66 -7.41 1.03 -12.26
N ASP A 67 -6.65 0.04 -12.71
CA ASP A 67 -6.70 -0.46 -14.08
C ASP A 67 -7.68 -1.64 -14.25
N GLY A 68 -8.19 -2.18 -13.15
CA GLY A 68 -9.15 -3.29 -13.12
C GLY A 68 -8.51 -4.63 -13.48
N SER A 69 -7.20 -4.77 -13.25
CA SER A 69 -6.44 -6.01 -13.52
C SER A 69 -6.79 -7.13 -12.55
N GLY A 70 -7.35 -6.81 -11.38
CA GLY A 70 -7.58 -7.73 -10.27
C GLY A 70 -6.30 -8.13 -9.55
N THR A 71 -5.18 -7.44 -9.82
CA THR A 71 -3.91 -7.56 -9.14
C THR A 71 -3.41 -6.16 -8.76
N VAL A 72 -2.37 -6.09 -7.93
CA VAL A 72 -1.77 -4.82 -7.50
C VAL A 72 -0.35 -4.78 -8.03
N ASP A 73 -0.06 -3.78 -8.86
CA ASP A 73 1.28 -3.52 -9.34
C ASP A 73 2.11 -2.72 -8.32
N PHE A 74 3.35 -2.36 -8.67
CA PHE A 74 4.21 -1.64 -7.74
C PHE A 74 3.72 -0.21 -7.45
N GLU A 75 3.16 0.49 -8.43
CA GLU A 75 2.65 1.85 -8.25
C GLU A 75 1.40 1.85 -7.36
N GLU A 76 0.49 0.91 -7.59
CA GLU A 76 -0.72 0.70 -6.78
C GLU A 76 -0.37 0.25 -5.36
N PHE A 77 0.66 -0.59 -5.21
CA PHE A 77 1.17 -1.01 -3.90
C PHE A 77 1.74 0.16 -3.08
N LEU A 78 2.43 1.12 -3.72
CA LEU A 78 2.90 2.32 -3.03
C LEU A 78 1.71 3.15 -2.51
N VAL A 79 0.66 3.28 -3.31
CA VAL A 79 -0.55 3.97 -2.86
C VAL A 79 -1.21 3.23 -1.70
N MET A 80 -1.28 1.89 -1.77
CA MET A 80 -1.78 1.04 -0.70
C MET A 80 -0.99 1.23 0.60
N MET A 81 0.35 1.27 0.52
CA MET A 81 1.21 1.46 1.69
C MET A 81 1.06 2.85 2.32
N VAL A 82 0.97 3.90 1.49
CA VAL A 82 0.72 5.26 1.96
C VAL A 82 -0.67 5.39 2.61
N ARG A 83 -1.68 4.69 2.08
CA ARG A 83 -3.01 4.61 2.71
C ARG A 83 -2.94 3.90 4.05
N CYS A 84 -2.30 2.73 4.11
CA CYS A 84 -2.19 1.93 5.33
C CYS A 84 -1.44 2.68 6.44
N MET A 85 -0.37 3.40 6.11
CA MET A 85 0.34 4.27 7.05
C MET A 85 -0.53 5.40 7.63
N LYS A 86 -1.47 5.94 6.84
CA LYS A 86 -2.47 6.91 7.31
C LYS A 86 -3.58 6.23 8.12
N ASP A 87 -3.88 4.96 7.84
CA ASP A 87 -4.92 4.16 8.48
C ASP A 87 -4.53 3.66 9.87
N ASP A 88 -3.30 3.17 10.06
CA ASP A 88 -2.72 2.89 11.39
C ASP A 88 -2.57 4.18 12.24
N SER A 89 -2.57 5.34 11.57
CA SER A 89 -2.62 6.66 12.20
C SER A 89 -4.06 7.16 12.46
N LYS A 90 -5.14 6.37 12.24
CA LYS A 90 -6.57 6.73 12.42
C LYS A 90 -6.99 7.20 13.83
N GLY A 91 -6.06 7.50 14.72
CA GLY A 91 -6.29 8.36 15.87
C GLY A 91 -6.03 9.85 15.62
N LYS A 92 -5.56 10.23 14.43
CA LYS A 92 -5.07 11.59 14.13
C LYS A 92 -5.97 12.28 13.10
N SER A 93 -6.49 13.44 13.51
CA SER A 93 -7.41 14.30 12.77
C SER A 93 -6.79 14.83 11.46
N GLU A 94 -7.64 15.31 10.55
CA GLU A 94 -7.24 15.95 9.29
C GLU A 94 -6.16 17.06 9.48
N GLU A 95 -6.18 17.74 10.64
CA GLU A 95 -5.15 18.72 11.04
C GLU A 95 -3.78 18.09 11.29
N GLU A 96 -3.72 16.94 11.97
CA GLU A 96 -2.45 16.21 12.21
C GLU A 96 -1.89 15.62 10.91
N LEU A 97 -2.76 15.26 9.95
CA LEU A 97 -2.35 14.86 8.61
C LEU A 97 -1.69 16.03 7.88
N SER A 98 -2.28 17.23 7.94
CA SER A 98 -1.69 18.43 7.34
C SER A 98 -0.35 18.81 7.97
N ASP A 99 -0.20 18.65 9.28
CA ASP A 99 1.08 18.89 9.96
C ASP A 99 2.13 17.80 9.64
N LEU A 100 1.72 16.55 9.41
CA LEU A 100 2.61 15.49 8.91
C LEU A 100 3.15 15.81 7.51
N PHE A 101 2.29 16.27 6.59
CA PHE A 101 2.73 16.77 5.28
C PHE A 101 3.69 17.96 5.41
N ARG A 102 3.47 18.83 6.39
CA ARG A 102 4.34 19.99 6.66
C ARG A 102 5.66 19.63 7.36
N MET A 103 5.70 18.52 8.10
CA MET A 103 6.92 18.02 8.75
C MET A 103 7.82 17.25 7.79
N PHE A 104 7.25 16.62 6.76
CA PHE A 104 8.02 16.00 5.67
C PHE A 104 8.56 17.04 4.67
N ASP A 105 7.90 18.20 4.53
CA ASP A 105 8.34 19.32 3.67
C ASP A 105 9.40 20.22 4.34
N LYS A 106 10.63 19.71 4.48
CA LYS A 106 11.80 20.52 4.87
C LYS A 106 13.10 20.12 4.17
#